data_AF-A0A7X6P7L6-F1
#
_entry.id   AF-A0A7X6P7L6-F1
#
_cell.length_a   1.000
_cell.length_b   1.000
_cell.length_c   1.000
_cell.angle_alpha   90.00
_cell.angle_beta   90.00
_cell.angle_gamma   90.00
#
_symmetry.space_group_name_H-M   'P 1'
#
loop_
_entity.id
_entity.type
_entity.pdbx_description
1 polymer ?
#
loop_
_entity_poly.entity_id
_entity_poly.type
_entity_poly.pdbx_seq_one_letter_code
_entity_poly.pdbx_strand_id
1 'polypeptide(L)'
;MDEKFLYHIWDAGHLLTPLKTVSGKTLQVKYQGQYNTARGPDFHNVIIELNGEILRGDVEIHLHSYDWIAHNHHEDPHYNQVILHIVMDAGQQQYTIKEDGKTIEILELKNQLSDEIRKLLEKQETSSLNDNITYCDLLSAIDNDALISILISWGLQRFQNKVRRFDAALMLSDFDQVLYEGIMEAMGYEKNKHNLLILSQTIPLKNIREWQADGMTALELASIYCCSSKLLSLCKHHLKPELYQLLLETYERQRFYARTWDIDWQLFRIRPNSHPIYRLLTMANLLNKTQDQGLLNYFLERVDIERSDSKKAFSEFSHIFKE
;
A
#
# COMPACT_ATOMS: atom_id res chain seq x y z
N MET A 1 -27.65 -2.20 -5.36
CA MET A 1 -26.27 -2.68 -5.18
C MET A 1 -25.51 -1.64 -4.38
N ASP A 2 -24.65 -2.05 -3.45
CA ASP A 2 -23.84 -1.15 -2.61
C ASP A 2 -22.38 -1.16 -3.12
N GLU A 3 -21.65 -0.06 -2.97
CA GLU A 3 -20.24 0.09 -3.37
C GLU A 3 -19.34 -0.91 -2.66
N LYS A 4 -19.64 -1.24 -1.40
CA LYS A 4 -18.92 -2.28 -0.65
C LYS A 4 -18.92 -3.64 -1.35
N PHE A 5 -19.98 -3.94 -2.11
CA PHE A 5 -20.01 -5.17 -2.90
C PHE A 5 -19.05 -5.10 -4.09
N LEU A 6 -18.88 -3.92 -4.71
CA LEU A 6 -17.87 -3.69 -5.75
C LEU A 6 -16.45 -3.82 -5.21
N TYR A 7 -16.20 -3.34 -3.99
CA TYR A 7 -14.90 -3.50 -3.33
C TYR A 7 -14.56 -4.99 -3.19
N HIS A 8 -15.54 -5.82 -2.81
CA HIS A 8 -15.36 -7.26 -2.72
C HIS A 8 -15.09 -7.91 -4.09
N ILE A 9 -15.85 -7.53 -5.13
CA ILE A 9 -15.63 -8.00 -6.50
C ILE A 9 -14.19 -7.71 -6.95
N TRP A 10 -13.71 -6.49 -6.71
CA TRP A 10 -12.36 -6.07 -7.05
C TRP A 10 -11.30 -6.82 -6.23
N ASP A 11 -11.41 -6.83 -4.90
CA ASP A 11 -10.40 -7.42 -4.01
C ASP A 11 -10.26 -8.94 -4.20
N ALA A 12 -11.38 -9.62 -4.45
CA ALA A 12 -11.41 -11.06 -4.72
C ALA A 12 -11.09 -11.42 -6.17
N GLY A 13 -11.02 -10.44 -7.08
CA GLY A 13 -10.73 -10.66 -8.50
C GLY A 13 -11.84 -11.37 -9.26
N HIS A 14 -13.11 -11.14 -8.91
CA HIS A 14 -14.28 -11.72 -9.58
C HIS A 14 -14.61 -11.04 -10.91
N LEU A 15 -13.61 -11.01 -11.80
CA LEU A 15 -13.59 -10.27 -13.05
C LEU A 15 -13.28 -11.20 -14.22
N LEU A 16 -13.87 -10.93 -15.38
CA LEU A 16 -13.50 -11.62 -16.62
C LEU A 16 -12.10 -11.21 -17.07
N THR A 17 -11.44 -12.08 -17.83
CA THR A 17 -10.18 -11.76 -18.49
C THR A 17 -10.29 -12.10 -19.99
N PRO A 18 -9.81 -11.21 -20.89
CA PRO A 18 -9.19 -9.92 -20.64
C PRO A 18 -10.20 -8.81 -20.26
N LEU A 19 -9.76 -7.84 -19.46
CA LEU A 19 -10.53 -6.63 -19.17
C LEU A 19 -10.26 -5.53 -20.21
N LYS A 20 -11.24 -4.64 -20.38
CA LYS A 20 -11.14 -3.44 -21.20
C LYS A 20 -11.70 -2.23 -20.47
N THR A 21 -11.07 -1.07 -20.66
CA THR A 21 -11.62 0.22 -20.22
C THR A 21 -12.71 0.69 -21.18
N VAL A 22 -13.47 1.71 -20.78
CA VAL A 22 -14.51 2.32 -21.63
C VAL A 22 -13.93 2.85 -22.95
N SER A 23 -12.71 3.39 -22.92
CA SER A 23 -12.00 3.85 -24.12
C SER A 23 -11.47 2.71 -25.02
N GLY A 24 -11.61 1.45 -24.58
CA GLY A 24 -11.21 0.24 -25.32
C GLY A 24 -9.79 -0.25 -25.03
N LYS A 25 -9.05 0.38 -24.12
CA LYS A 25 -7.71 -0.08 -23.73
C LYS A 25 -7.78 -1.41 -22.99
N THR A 26 -6.81 -2.29 -23.28
CA THR A 26 -6.69 -3.56 -22.55
C THR A 26 -6.21 -3.31 -21.12
N LEU A 27 -6.79 -4.04 -20.16
CA LEU A 27 -6.46 -3.93 -18.75
C LEU A 27 -6.15 -5.33 -18.19
N GLN A 28 -5.07 -5.44 -17.43
CA GLN A 28 -4.79 -6.61 -16.59
C GLN A 28 -4.46 -6.15 -15.18
N VAL A 29 -5.07 -6.80 -14.18
CA VAL A 29 -4.75 -6.55 -12.77
C VAL A 29 -3.56 -7.43 -12.39
N LYS A 30 -2.43 -6.82 -12.05
CA LYS A 30 -1.25 -7.55 -11.53
C LYS A 30 -1.31 -7.67 -10.01
N TYR A 31 -1.80 -6.63 -9.35
CA TYR A 31 -2.11 -6.60 -7.93
C TYR A 31 -3.26 -5.62 -7.67
N GLN A 32 -4.31 -6.09 -7.02
CA GLN A 32 -5.53 -5.33 -6.74
C GLN A 32 -5.34 -4.18 -5.72
N GLY A 33 -4.16 -4.06 -5.12
CA GLY A 33 -3.89 -3.04 -4.12
C GLY A 33 -4.33 -3.46 -2.71
N GLN A 34 -4.49 -2.46 -1.86
CA GLN A 34 -4.78 -2.61 -0.44
C GLN A 34 -6.00 -1.79 -0.10
N TYR A 35 -7.04 -2.45 0.42
CA TYR A 35 -8.24 -1.76 0.86
C TYR A 35 -7.92 -0.67 1.90
N ASN A 36 -8.41 0.54 1.63
CA ASN A 36 -8.30 1.71 2.48
C ASN A 36 -9.59 1.90 3.27
N THR A 37 -9.45 2.18 4.57
CA THR A 37 -10.57 2.52 5.46
C THR A 37 -10.43 3.92 6.05
N ALA A 38 -9.37 4.64 5.67
CA ALA A 38 -9.11 6.02 6.05
C ALA A 38 -9.60 6.96 4.94
N ARG A 39 -9.23 8.24 5.05
CA ARG A 39 -9.47 9.22 3.98
C ARG A 39 -8.70 8.84 2.71
N GLY A 40 -9.24 9.21 1.55
CA GLY A 40 -8.60 9.06 0.25
C GLY A 40 -9.25 7.95 -0.58
N PRO A 41 -8.55 7.46 -1.61
CA PRO A 41 -9.12 6.46 -2.52
C PRO A 41 -9.37 5.11 -1.86
N ASP A 42 -10.28 4.32 -2.43
CA ASP A 42 -10.72 3.03 -1.89
C ASP A 42 -9.61 1.98 -1.79
N PHE A 43 -8.70 1.95 -2.77
CA PHE A 43 -7.59 1.00 -2.82
C PHE A 43 -6.27 1.69 -3.11
N HIS A 44 -5.29 1.45 -2.25
CA HIS A 44 -3.95 1.96 -2.41
C HIS A 44 -2.99 0.98 -3.08
N ASN A 45 -1.97 1.51 -3.75
CA ASN A 45 -0.82 0.72 -4.22
C ASN A 45 -1.22 -0.44 -5.15
N VAL A 46 -2.21 -0.18 -6.00
CA VAL A 46 -2.67 -1.05 -7.07
C VAL A 46 -1.59 -1.09 -8.16
N ILE A 47 -1.41 -2.26 -8.78
CA ILE A 47 -0.54 -2.44 -9.95
C ILE A 47 -1.36 -3.06 -11.08
N ILE A 48 -1.48 -2.33 -12.18
CA ILE A 48 -2.19 -2.77 -13.39
C ILE A 48 -1.25 -2.68 -14.60
N GLU A 49 -1.53 -3.48 -15.61
CA GLU A 49 -1.01 -3.28 -16.96
C GLU A 49 -2.15 -2.72 -17.82
N LEU A 50 -1.99 -1.48 -18.29
CA LEU A 50 -2.96 -0.77 -19.10
C LEU A 50 -2.36 -0.54 -20.49
N ASN A 51 -2.92 -1.20 -21.50
CA ASN A 51 -2.46 -1.12 -22.90
C ASN A 51 -0.95 -1.38 -23.08
N GLY A 52 -0.40 -2.31 -22.29
CA GLY A 52 1.03 -2.67 -22.31
C GLY A 52 1.93 -1.83 -21.39
N GLU A 53 1.39 -0.79 -20.74
CA GLU A 53 2.13 0.00 -19.76
C GLU A 53 1.81 -0.46 -18.33
N ILE A 54 2.83 -0.72 -17.52
CA ILE A 54 2.65 -1.09 -16.11
C ILE A 54 2.53 0.19 -15.29
N LEU A 55 1.39 0.37 -14.65
CA LEU A 55 1.07 1.52 -13.80
C LEU A 55 0.97 1.09 -12.35
N ARG A 56 1.39 2.00 -11.46
CA ARG A 56 1.23 1.89 -10.02
C ARG A 56 0.59 3.15 -9.47
N GLY A 57 -0.42 2.98 -8.63
CA GLY A 57 -1.16 4.07 -8.03
C GLY A 57 -2.38 3.57 -7.28
N ASP A 58 -3.42 4.38 -7.21
CA ASP A 58 -4.62 4.09 -6.45
C ASP A 58 -5.82 3.81 -7.36
N VAL A 59 -6.85 3.20 -6.79
CA VAL A 59 -8.13 2.91 -7.45
C VAL A 59 -9.27 3.48 -6.62
N GLU A 60 -10.21 4.11 -7.31
CA GLU A 60 -11.49 4.54 -6.75
C GLU A 60 -12.62 3.75 -7.39
N ILE A 61 -13.63 3.39 -6.60
CA ILE A 61 -14.73 2.53 -7.02
C ILE A 61 -16.07 3.16 -6.64
N HIS A 62 -16.92 3.41 -7.64
CA HIS A 62 -18.28 3.92 -7.43
C HIS A 62 -19.34 3.09 -8.13
N LEU A 63 -20.62 3.36 -7.86
CA LEU A 63 -21.70 2.82 -8.68
C LEU A 63 -21.71 3.46 -10.08
N HIS A 64 -21.58 4.79 -10.16
CA HIS A 64 -21.64 5.51 -11.43
C HIS A 64 -20.43 6.42 -11.62
N SER A 65 -20.08 6.68 -12.88
CA SER A 65 -18.98 7.59 -13.24
C SER A 65 -19.14 9.02 -12.71
N TYR A 66 -20.37 9.52 -12.61
CA TYR A 66 -20.65 10.88 -12.12
C TYR A 66 -20.46 11.02 -10.60
N ASP A 67 -20.40 9.92 -9.84
CA ASP A 67 -20.23 9.95 -8.39
C ASP A 67 -18.87 10.55 -8.00
N TRP A 68 -17.87 10.47 -8.89
CA TRP A 68 -16.60 11.19 -8.73
C TRP A 68 -16.77 12.70 -8.52
N ILE A 69 -17.69 13.32 -9.27
CA ILE A 69 -17.99 14.75 -9.12
C ILE A 69 -18.89 14.95 -7.91
N ALA A 70 -19.88 14.09 -7.71
CA ALA A 70 -20.81 14.19 -6.59
C ALA A 70 -20.12 14.11 -5.22
N HIS A 71 -19.02 13.37 -5.12
CA HIS A 71 -18.18 13.25 -3.93
C HIS A 71 -17.07 14.32 -3.84
N ASN A 72 -16.98 15.23 -4.81
CA ASN A 72 -15.96 16.30 -4.92
C ASN A 72 -14.51 15.81 -5.08
N HIS A 73 -14.30 14.58 -5.54
CA HIS A 73 -12.94 14.03 -5.75
C HIS A 73 -12.16 14.79 -6.82
N HIS A 74 -12.86 15.40 -7.78
CA HIS A 74 -12.30 16.30 -8.79
C HIS A 74 -11.70 17.60 -8.22
N GLU A 75 -11.95 17.93 -6.95
CA GLU A 75 -11.38 19.09 -6.26
C GLU A 75 -10.44 18.68 -5.11
N ASP A 76 -10.27 17.38 -4.87
CA ASP A 76 -9.48 16.87 -3.74
C ASP A 76 -8.14 16.26 -4.24
N PRO A 77 -6.99 16.88 -3.91
CA PRO A 77 -5.68 16.38 -4.33
C PRO A 77 -5.31 14.99 -3.75
N HIS A 78 -6.03 14.48 -2.75
CA HIS A 78 -5.83 13.11 -2.24
C HIS A 78 -6.13 12.03 -3.29
N TYR A 79 -6.88 12.38 -4.34
CA TYR A 79 -7.23 11.48 -5.44
C TYR A 79 -6.29 11.60 -6.65
N ASN A 80 -5.28 12.49 -6.59
CA ASN A 80 -4.34 12.69 -7.69
C ASN A 80 -3.44 11.46 -7.97
N GLN A 81 -3.38 10.50 -7.05
CA GLN A 81 -2.68 9.23 -7.25
C GLN A 81 -3.55 8.13 -7.87
N VAL A 82 -4.86 8.38 -8.07
CA VAL A 82 -5.75 7.44 -8.75
C VAL A 82 -5.30 7.24 -10.20
N ILE A 83 -5.21 5.99 -10.61
CA ILE A 83 -4.82 5.55 -11.97
C ILE A 83 -5.94 4.86 -12.73
N LEU A 84 -7.00 4.44 -12.03
CA LEU A 84 -8.15 3.77 -12.62
C LEU A 84 -9.41 4.05 -11.76
N HIS A 85 -10.49 4.45 -12.43
CA HIS A 85 -11.81 4.60 -11.82
C HIS A 85 -12.69 3.41 -12.20
N ILE A 86 -13.13 2.64 -11.24
CA ILE A 86 -13.96 1.45 -11.48
C ILE A 86 -15.41 1.81 -11.19
N VAL A 87 -16.31 1.49 -12.10
CA VAL A 87 -17.73 1.80 -11.94
C VAL A 87 -18.61 0.64 -12.34
N MET A 88 -19.80 0.54 -11.74
CA MET A 88 -20.81 -0.39 -12.26
C MET A 88 -21.34 0.09 -13.61
N ASP A 89 -21.67 1.37 -13.75
CA ASP A 89 -22.17 1.99 -14.98
C ASP A 89 -21.40 3.27 -15.31
N ALA A 90 -20.76 3.31 -16.49
CA ALA A 90 -19.99 4.47 -16.93
C ALA A 90 -20.85 5.54 -17.62
N GLY A 91 -22.08 5.21 -18.02
CA GLY A 91 -22.94 6.07 -18.82
C GLY A 91 -22.27 6.45 -20.15
N GLN A 92 -22.18 7.76 -20.43
CA GLN A 92 -21.53 8.29 -21.63
C GLN A 92 -20.08 8.73 -21.39
N GLN A 93 -19.60 8.65 -20.15
CA GLN A 93 -18.30 9.19 -19.76
C GLN A 93 -17.17 8.26 -20.18
N GLN A 94 -16.20 8.79 -20.94
CA GLN A 94 -15.05 8.02 -21.42
C GLN A 94 -13.88 8.01 -20.43
N TYR A 95 -13.72 9.11 -19.70
CA TYR A 95 -12.61 9.34 -18.77
C TYR A 95 -13.10 10.09 -17.54
N THR A 96 -12.43 9.91 -16.41
CA THR A 96 -12.58 10.77 -15.24
C THR A 96 -11.45 11.80 -15.21
N ILE A 97 -11.73 13.01 -14.72
CA ILE A 97 -10.76 14.11 -14.63
C ILE A 97 -10.45 14.35 -13.15
N LYS A 98 -9.17 14.34 -12.81
CA LYS A 98 -8.67 14.60 -11.45
C LYS A 98 -8.50 16.10 -11.20
N GLU A 99 -8.25 16.46 -9.94
CA GLU A 99 -7.96 17.84 -9.53
C GLU A 99 -6.77 18.43 -10.30
N ASP A 100 -5.72 17.64 -10.55
CA ASP A 100 -4.56 18.06 -11.34
C ASP A 100 -4.80 18.18 -12.87
N GLY A 101 -6.05 18.02 -13.31
CA GLY A 101 -6.47 18.10 -14.71
C GLY A 101 -6.12 16.88 -15.56
N LYS A 102 -5.46 15.85 -15.01
CA LYS A 102 -5.16 14.62 -15.75
C LYS A 102 -6.40 13.73 -15.86
N THR A 103 -6.48 13.02 -16.99
CA THR A 103 -7.51 12.00 -17.23
C THR A 103 -7.12 10.65 -16.68
N ILE A 104 -8.07 9.93 -16.10
CA ILE A 104 -7.96 8.52 -15.71
C ILE A 104 -8.95 7.67 -16.50
N GLU A 105 -8.55 6.44 -16.81
CA GLU A 105 -9.42 5.47 -17.47
C GLU A 105 -10.56 5.02 -16.55
N ILE A 106 -11.67 4.63 -17.18
CA ILE A 106 -12.82 4.04 -16.49
C ILE A 106 -12.90 2.55 -16.84
N LEU A 107 -12.95 1.69 -15.82
CA LEU A 107 -13.32 0.28 -15.97
C LEU A 107 -14.81 0.12 -15.63
N GLU A 108 -15.63 -0.16 -16.64
CA GLU A 108 -17.04 -0.51 -16.42
C GLU A 108 -17.20 -2.00 -16.12
N LEU A 109 -17.83 -2.33 -14.99
CA LEU A 109 -17.98 -3.70 -14.51
C LEU A 109 -19.16 -4.44 -15.12
N LYS A 110 -20.26 -3.78 -15.49
CA LYS A 110 -21.54 -4.40 -15.95
C LYS A 110 -21.36 -5.60 -16.88
N ASN A 111 -20.43 -5.50 -17.84
CA ASN A 111 -20.17 -6.54 -18.84
C ASN A 111 -18.86 -7.31 -18.63
N GLN A 112 -18.23 -7.18 -17.47
CA GLN A 112 -16.89 -7.71 -17.16
C GLN A 112 -16.80 -8.43 -15.81
N LEU A 113 -17.94 -8.68 -15.14
CA LEU A 113 -18.03 -9.54 -13.96
C LEU A 113 -17.94 -11.03 -14.33
N SER A 114 -17.37 -11.84 -13.43
CA SER A 114 -17.35 -13.31 -13.60
C SER A 114 -18.76 -13.91 -13.62
N ASP A 115 -18.88 -15.11 -14.18
CA ASP A 115 -20.17 -15.80 -14.31
C ASP A 115 -20.82 -16.09 -12.94
N GLU A 116 -20.03 -16.32 -11.89
CA GLU A 116 -20.53 -16.53 -10.54
C GLU A 116 -21.23 -15.29 -10.00
N ILE A 117 -20.61 -14.11 -10.16
CA ILE A 117 -21.18 -12.84 -9.70
C ILE A 117 -22.42 -12.48 -10.54
N ARG A 118 -22.37 -12.66 -11.86
CA ARG A 118 -23.53 -12.42 -12.73
C ARG A 118 -24.74 -13.23 -12.29
N LYS A 119 -24.56 -14.53 -12.07
CA LYS A 119 -25.63 -15.43 -11.57
C LYS A 119 -26.13 -15.01 -10.18
N LEU A 120 -25.25 -14.50 -9.33
CA LEU A 120 -25.63 -14.00 -8.00
C LEU A 120 -26.53 -12.77 -8.11
N LEU A 121 -26.18 -11.83 -9.00
CA LEU A 121 -26.96 -10.62 -9.24
C LEU A 121 -28.34 -10.91 -9.85
N GLU A 122 -28.41 -11.83 -10.81
CA GLU A 122 -29.68 -12.29 -11.38
C GLU A 122 -30.60 -12.94 -10.33
N LYS A 123 -30.03 -13.72 -9.40
CA LYS A 123 -30.79 -14.37 -8.32
C LYS A 123 -31.30 -13.38 -7.28
N GLN A 124 -30.52 -12.35 -6.95
CA GLN A 124 -30.89 -11.37 -5.93
C GLN A 124 -32.17 -10.60 -6.29
N GLU A 125 -32.43 -10.40 -7.59
CA GLU A 125 -33.68 -9.80 -8.09
C GLU A 125 -34.92 -10.68 -7.84
N THR A 126 -34.74 -11.98 -7.57
CA THR A 126 -35.84 -12.94 -7.38
C THR A 126 -36.10 -13.34 -5.93
N SER A 127 -35.30 -12.86 -4.97
CA SER A 127 -35.43 -13.25 -3.56
C SER A 127 -35.28 -12.07 -2.61
N SER A 128 -36.39 -11.65 -1.99
CA SER A 128 -36.39 -10.79 -0.81
C SER A 128 -35.93 -11.62 0.41
N LEU A 129 -34.65 -11.54 0.77
CA LEU A 129 -34.16 -12.16 2.00
C LEU A 129 -34.17 -11.13 3.13
N ASN A 130 -35.29 -11.10 3.84
CA ASN A 130 -35.33 -10.64 5.23
C ASN A 130 -34.84 -11.79 6.10
N ASP A 131 -33.55 -11.88 6.36
CA ASP A 131 -33.05 -12.71 7.45
C ASP A 131 -31.99 -11.94 8.23
N ASN A 132 -32.39 -11.49 9.43
CA ASN A 132 -31.48 -11.01 10.46
C ASN A 132 -30.70 -12.22 11.00
N ILE A 133 -29.65 -12.63 10.29
CA ILE A 133 -28.76 -13.69 10.73
C ILE A 133 -27.81 -13.10 11.79
N THR A 134 -28.18 -13.23 13.06
CA THR A 134 -27.35 -12.84 14.21
C THR A 134 -26.42 -13.95 14.70
N TYR A 135 -26.53 -15.16 14.12
CA TYR A 135 -25.70 -16.32 14.45
C TYR A 135 -25.04 -16.88 13.18
N CYS A 136 -23.73 -17.10 13.19
CA CYS A 136 -23.04 -17.68 12.05
C CYS A 136 -23.23 -19.20 12.02
N ASP A 137 -24.39 -19.65 11.52
CA ASP A 137 -24.70 -21.09 11.34
C ASP A 137 -23.63 -21.84 10.53
N LEU A 138 -22.94 -21.10 9.64
CA LEU A 138 -21.88 -21.62 8.78
C LEU A 138 -20.70 -22.21 9.57
N LEU A 139 -20.35 -21.62 10.73
CA LEU A 139 -19.20 -22.08 11.52
C LEU A 139 -19.59 -23.02 12.66
N SER A 140 -20.84 -22.99 13.12
CA SER A 140 -21.30 -23.88 14.20
C SER A 140 -21.48 -25.34 13.79
N ALA A 141 -21.57 -25.61 12.48
CA ALA A 141 -21.76 -26.96 11.93
C ALA A 141 -20.45 -27.61 11.41
N ILE A 142 -19.31 -26.91 11.48
CA ILE A 142 -18.03 -27.38 10.97
C ILE A 142 -17.26 -28.06 12.11
N ASP A 143 -16.78 -29.29 11.88
CA ASP A 143 -15.92 -29.98 12.85
C ASP A 143 -14.53 -29.33 12.93
N ASN A 144 -13.80 -29.60 14.01
CA ASN A 144 -12.51 -28.95 14.27
C ASN A 144 -11.47 -29.19 13.16
N ASP A 145 -11.45 -30.37 12.53
CA ASP A 145 -10.47 -30.69 11.49
C ASP A 145 -10.78 -29.94 10.20
N ALA A 146 -12.06 -29.85 9.84
CA ALA A 146 -12.53 -29.01 8.75
C ALA A 146 -12.24 -27.52 9.01
N LEU A 147 -12.47 -27.03 10.23
CA LEU A 147 -12.16 -25.65 10.61
C LEU A 147 -10.66 -25.36 10.49
N ILE A 148 -9.80 -26.23 11.02
CA ILE A 148 -8.34 -26.08 10.91
C ILE A 148 -7.91 -26.09 9.44
N SER A 149 -8.45 -26.99 8.64
CA SER A 149 -8.15 -27.09 7.20
C SER A 149 -8.54 -25.81 6.45
N ILE A 150 -9.71 -25.24 6.76
CA ILE A 150 -10.14 -23.94 6.25
C ILE A 150 -9.15 -22.86 6.68
N LEU A 151 -8.86 -22.72 7.96
CA LEU A 151 -7.94 -21.69 8.46
C LEU A 151 -6.54 -21.79 7.83
N ILE A 152 -6.02 -23.01 7.60
CA ILE A 152 -4.75 -23.23 6.90
C ILE A 152 -4.85 -22.77 5.45
N SER A 153 -5.90 -23.16 4.72
CA SER A 153 -6.13 -22.78 3.32
C SER A 153 -6.19 -21.26 3.16
N TRP A 154 -7.00 -20.58 3.99
CA TRP A 154 -7.12 -19.13 3.99
C TRP A 154 -5.83 -18.43 4.45
N GLY A 155 -5.12 -19.02 5.40
CA GLY A 155 -3.80 -18.56 5.83
C GLY A 155 -2.77 -18.60 4.69
N LEU A 156 -2.76 -19.68 3.91
CA LEU A 156 -1.90 -19.83 2.74
C LEU A 156 -2.31 -18.87 1.63
N GLN A 157 -3.60 -18.70 1.35
CA GLN A 157 -4.09 -17.72 0.38
C GLN A 157 -3.68 -16.29 0.75
N ARG A 158 -3.76 -15.92 2.03
CA ARG A 158 -3.27 -14.63 2.53
C ARG A 158 -1.77 -14.48 2.34
N PHE A 159 -1.00 -15.55 2.52
CA PHE A 159 0.44 -15.54 2.25
C PHE A 159 0.72 -15.36 0.75
N GLN A 160 0.02 -16.10 -0.11
CA GLN A 160 0.13 -15.96 -1.56
C GLN A 160 -0.28 -14.56 -2.06
N ASN A 161 -1.27 -13.92 -1.44
CA ASN A 161 -1.61 -12.52 -1.72
C ASN A 161 -0.41 -11.58 -1.47
N LYS A 162 0.35 -11.81 -0.40
CA LYS A 162 1.58 -11.03 -0.14
C LYS A 162 2.66 -11.31 -1.18
N VAL A 163 2.83 -12.56 -1.60
CA VAL A 163 3.77 -12.93 -2.66
C VAL A 163 3.41 -12.24 -3.96
N ARG A 164 2.14 -12.32 -4.40
CA ARG A 164 1.64 -11.61 -5.61
C ARG A 164 1.92 -10.12 -5.59
N ARG A 165 1.73 -9.47 -4.44
CA ARG A 165 2.07 -8.05 -4.27
C ARG A 165 3.53 -7.77 -4.57
N PHE A 166 4.44 -8.56 -4.00
CA PHE A 166 5.87 -8.37 -4.19
C PHE A 166 6.30 -8.72 -5.63
N ASP A 167 5.75 -9.79 -6.21
CA ASP A 167 5.99 -10.16 -7.62
C ASP A 167 5.53 -9.05 -8.58
N ALA A 168 4.36 -8.46 -8.34
CA ALA A 168 3.86 -7.34 -9.14
C ALA A 168 4.74 -6.09 -8.98
N ALA A 169 5.21 -5.80 -7.76
CA ALA A 169 6.11 -4.66 -7.49
C ALA A 169 7.48 -4.82 -8.17
N LEU A 170 7.98 -6.05 -8.30
CA LEU A 170 9.22 -6.37 -9.01
C LEU A 170 9.15 -6.11 -10.52
N MET A 171 7.95 -5.95 -11.09
CA MET A 171 7.81 -5.51 -12.48
C MET A 171 8.22 -4.04 -12.69
N LEU A 172 8.27 -3.26 -11.61
CA LEU A 172 8.57 -1.82 -11.62
C LEU A 172 9.91 -1.49 -10.96
N SER A 173 10.54 -2.46 -10.27
CA SER A 173 11.72 -2.19 -9.46
C SER A 173 12.53 -3.45 -9.13
N ASP A 174 13.63 -3.27 -8.40
CA ASP A 174 14.49 -4.35 -7.92
C ASP A 174 14.10 -4.84 -6.51
N PHE A 175 14.67 -5.99 -6.12
CA PHE A 175 14.39 -6.60 -4.81
C PHE A 175 14.71 -5.70 -3.62
N ASP A 176 15.76 -4.89 -3.69
CA ASP A 176 16.15 -4.04 -2.56
C ASP A 176 15.17 -2.89 -2.37
N GLN A 177 14.73 -2.27 -3.47
CA GLN A 177 13.68 -1.25 -3.41
C GLN A 177 12.36 -1.85 -2.90
N VAL A 178 11.96 -3.01 -3.42
CA VAL A 178 10.72 -3.68 -3.01
C VAL A 178 10.77 -4.08 -1.52
N LEU A 179 11.94 -4.51 -1.02
CA LEU A 179 12.14 -4.81 0.39
C LEU A 179 12.16 -3.53 1.25
N TYR A 180 12.81 -2.46 0.79
CA TYR A 180 12.82 -1.15 1.45
C TYR A 180 11.40 -0.62 1.65
N GLU A 181 10.58 -0.64 0.59
CA GLU A 181 9.17 -0.25 0.66
C GLU A 181 8.38 -1.12 1.63
N GLY A 182 8.59 -2.44 1.60
CA GLY A 182 7.93 -3.37 2.52
C GLY A 182 8.30 -3.14 3.99
N ILE A 183 9.57 -2.83 4.30
CA ILE A 183 10.03 -2.49 5.65
C ILE A 183 9.41 -1.17 6.10
N MET A 184 9.44 -0.14 5.25
CA MET A 184 8.86 1.17 5.54
C MET A 184 7.35 1.08 5.80
N GLU A 185 6.62 0.37 4.93
CA GLU A 185 5.20 0.07 5.12
C GLU A 185 4.94 -0.62 6.46
N ALA A 186 5.70 -1.67 6.79
CA ALA A 186 5.52 -2.41 8.03
C ALA A 186 5.83 -1.54 9.27
N MET A 187 6.84 -0.67 9.19
CA MET A 187 7.19 0.28 10.24
C MET A 187 6.08 1.31 10.52
N GLY A 188 5.14 1.50 9.61
CA GLY A 188 4.04 2.44 9.74
C GLY A 188 2.90 1.94 10.63
N TYR A 189 2.88 0.63 10.92
CA TYR A 189 1.80 -0.04 11.63
C TYR A 189 0.43 0.30 11.02
N GLU A 190 -0.65 0.07 11.76
CA GLU A 190 -2.02 0.30 11.30
C GLU A 190 -2.25 1.72 10.76
N LYS A 191 -1.72 2.74 11.44
CA LYS A 191 -2.07 4.15 11.16
C LYS A 191 -1.24 4.83 10.09
N ASN A 192 0.01 4.41 9.89
CA ASN A 192 0.94 5.08 8.98
C ASN A 192 1.59 4.10 7.99
N LYS A 193 1.05 2.88 7.81
CA LYS A 193 1.56 1.91 6.81
C LYS A 193 1.64 2.54 5.41
N HIS A 194 0.58 3.23 5.00
CA HIS A 194 0.50 3.84 3.68
C HIS A 194 1.38 5.08 3.60
N ASN A 195 1.39 5.90 4.65
CA ASN A 195 2.24 7.09 4.75
C ASN A 195 3.73 6.78 4.58
N LEU A 196 4.23 5.74 5.26
CA LEU A 196 5.63 5.33 5.09
C LEU A 196 5.88 4.61 3.77
N LEU A 197 4.90 3.87 3.22
CA LEU A 197 5.00 3.32 1.88
C LEU A 197 5.15 4.44 0.83
N ILE A 198 4.29 5.46 0.85
CA ILE A 198 4.40 6.64 -0.02
C ILE A 198 5.77 7.28 0.11
N LEU A 199 6.24 7.50 1.35
CA LEU A 199 7.55 8.11 1.59
C LEU A 199 8.69 7.31 0.96
N SER A 200 8.63 5.98 1.04
CA SER A 200 9.65 5.08 0.47
C SER A 200 9.63 5.00 -1.07
N GLN A 201 8.46 5.21 -1.69
CA GLN A 201 8.36 5.33 -3.15
C GLN A 201 8.84 6.71 -3.63
N THR A 202 8.62 7.72 -2.80
CA THR A 202 8.94 9.12 -3.05
C THR A 202 10.42 9.43 -2.93
N ILE A 203 11.11 8.74 -2.01
CA ILE A 203 12.56 8.77 -1.85
C ILE A 203 13.07 7.36 -2.16
N PRO A 204 13.22 7.00 -3.45
CA PRO A 204 13.68 5.67 -3.83
C PRO A 204 15.05 5.36 -3.23
N LEU A 205 15.27 4.08 -2.92
CA LEU A 205 16.54 3.56 -2.43
C LEU A 205 17.70 3.87 -3.37
N LYS A 206 17.45 3.95 -4.68
CA LYS A 206 18.45 4.39 -5.66
C LYS A 206 19.02 5.77 -5.32
N ASN A 207 18.17 6.76 -5.03
CA ASN A 207 18.62 8.11 -4.67
C ASN A 207 19.41 8.08 -3.36
N ILE A 208 18.95 7.29 -2.39
CA ILE A 208 19.63 7.13 -1.11
C ILE A 208 21.04 6.55 -1.30
N ARG A 209 21.19 5.55 -2.18
CA ARG A 209 22.49 4.95 -2.51
C ARG A 209 23.44 5.94 -3.17
N GLU A 210 22.93 6.77 -4.09
CA GLU A 210 23.70 7.86 -4.71
C GLU A 210 24.20 8.84 -3.65
N TRP A 211 23.34 9.24 -2.71
CA TRP A 211 23.72 10.12 -1.60
C TRP A 211 24.72 9.46 -0.62
N GLN A 212 24.58 8.16 -0.35
CA GLN A 212 25.51 7.40 0.49
C GLN A 212 26.91 7.31 -0.16
N ALA A 213 26.98 7.10 -1.47
CA ALA A 213 28.24 7.14 -2.21
C ALA A 213 28.92 8.52 -2.11
N ASP A 214 28.12 9.58 -1.97
CA ASP A 214 28.56 10.95 -1.72
C ASP A 214 28.81 11.25 -0.23
N GLY A 215 28.83 10.24 0.63
CA GLY A 215 29.18 10.35 2.05
C GLY A 215 28.04 10.79 2.96
N MET A 216 26.78 10.63 2.54
CA MET A 216 25.62 10.90 3.39
C MET A 216 25.65 10.04 4.66
N THR A 217 25.39 10.69 5.79
CA THR A 217 25.25 10.04 7.08
C THR A 217 23.81 9.61 7.35
N ALA A 218 23.63 8.66 8.29
CA ALA A 218 22.30 8.27 8.76
C ALA A 218 21.49 9.45 9.33
N LEU A 219 22.14 10.40 10.01
CA LEU A 219 21.47 11.56 10.57
C LEU A 219 20.93 12.51 9.49
N GLU A 220 21.70 12.72 8.41
CA GLU A 220 21.26 13.50 7.25
C GLU A 220 20.06 12.84 6.57
N LEU A 221 20.11 11.53 6.32
CA LEU A 221 18.97 10.80 5.75
C LEU A 221 17.73 10.88 6.65
N ALA A 222 17.90 10.71 7.96
CA ALA A 222 16.79 10.84 8.90
C ALA A 222 16.20 12.26 8.89
N SER A 223 17.05 13.29 8.82
CA SER A 223 16.62 14.69 8.72
C SER A 223 15.82 14.94 7.45
N ILE A 224 16.24 14.38 6.31
CA ILE A 224 15.55 14.48 5.03
C ILE A 224 14.19 13.82 5.11
N TYR A 225 14.09 12.59 5.63
CA TYR A 225 12.81 11.92 5.82
C TYR A 225 11.86 12.75 6.69
N CYS A 226 12.33 13.27 7.82
CA CYS A 226 11.48 13.97 8.78
C CYS A 226 11.03 15.35 8.29
N CYS A 227 11.93 16.12 7.66
CA CYS A 227 11.63 17.47 7.20
C CYS A 227 10.87 17.49 5.87
N SER A 228 11.29 16.66 4.89
CA SER A 228 10.68 16.65 3.56
C SER A 228 9.26 16.09 3.57
N SER A 229 8.91 15.27 4.57
CA SER A 229 7.54 14.77 4.80
C SER A 229 6.70 15.65 5.74
N LYS A 230 7.22 16.81 6.17
CA LYS A 230 6.64 17.70 7.20
C LYS A 230 6.43 17.07 8.58
N LEU A 231 6.87 15.82 8.80
CA LEU A 231 6.70 15.13 10.07
C LEU A 231 7.37 15.87 11.23
N LEU A 232 8.59 16.40 11.02
CA LEU A 232 9.34 17.07 12.08
C LEU A 232 8.53 18.23 12.68
N SER A 233 7.90 19.06 11.85
CA SER A 233 7.07 20.19 12.31
C SER A 233 5.90 19.78 13.19
N LEU A 234 5.32 18.59 12.94
CA LEU A 234 4.20 18.04 13.73
C LEU A 234 4.66 17.47 15.08
N CYS A 235 5.97 17.23 15.25
CA CYS A 235 6.53 16.55 16.41
C CYS A 235 7.26 17.47 17.40
N LYS A 236 7.17 18.80 17.26
CA LYS A 236 7.91 19.78 18.09
C LYS A 236 7.77 19.53 19.59
N HIS A 237 6.58 19.16 20.07
CA HIS A 237 6.31 18.91 21.48
C HIS A 237 6.43 17.42 21.88
N HIS A 238 6.68 16.53 20.91
CA HIS A 238 6.83 15.09 21.13
C HIS A 238 8.27 14.61 21.19
N LEU A 239 9.22 15.45 20.77
CA LEU A 239 10.65 15.18 20.83
C LEU A 239 11.31 15.94 21.98
N LYS A 240 12.48 15.45 22.39
CA LYS A 240 13.40 16.26 23.19
C LYS A 240 13.86 17.47 22.36
N PRO A 241 13.92 18.68 22.94
CA PRO A 241 14.33 19.90 22.21
C PRO A 241 15.65 19.75 21.46
N GLU A 242 16.61 19.03 22.05
CA GLU A 242 17.95 18.83 21.47
C GLU A 242 17.89 17.99 20.19
N LEU A 243 17.06 16.93 20.18
CA LEU A 243 16.89 16.08 19.00
C LEU A 243 16.13 16.81 17.89
N TYR A 244 15.10 17.59 18.25
CA TYR A 244 14.38 18.41 17.28
C TYR A 244 15.32 19.40 16.58
N GLN A 245 16.11 20.14 17.36
CA GLN A 245 17.05 21.12 16.83
C GLN A 245 18.14 20.45 15.99
N LEU A 246 18.67 19.31 16.44
CA LEU A 246 19.68 18.55 15.69
C LEU A 246 19.16 18.14 14.31
N LEU A 247 17.95 17.60 14.22
CA LEU A 247 17.36 17.20 12.94
C LEU A 247 17.11 18.40 12.02
N LEU A 248 16.64 19.52 12.57
CA LEU A 248 16.39 20.74 11.80
C LEU A 248 17.71 21.32 11.24
N GLU A 249 18.72 21.52 12.08
CA GLU A 249 20.02 22.05 11.66
C GLU A 249 20.74 21.12 10.68
N THR A 250 20.61 19.80 10.85
CA THR A 250 21.16 18.83 9.91
C THR A 250 20.48 18.97 8.55
N TYR A 251 19.15 19.12 8.51
CA TYR A 251 18.40 19.30 7.27
C TYR A 251 18.72 20.62 6.55
N GLU A 252 19.06 21.68 7.28
CA GLU A 252 19.46 22.96 6.70
C GLU A 252 20.88 22.94 6.11
N ARG A 253 21.78 22.10 6.66
CA ARG A 253 23.19 22.02 6.26
C ARG A 253 23.48 20.96 5.20
N GLN A 254 22.66 19.91 5.14
CA GLN A 254 22.82 18.82 4.19
C GLN A 254 22.68 19.33 2.74
N ARG A 255 23.35 18.65 1.81
CA ARG A 255 23.47 19.06 0.38
C ARG A 255 22.64 18.24 -0.60
N PHE A 256 21.88 17.28 -0.09
CA PHE A 256 21.05 16.36 -0.83
C PHE A 256 19.63 16.93 -1.01
N TYR A 257 19.02 16.66 -2.16
CA TYR A 257 17.71 17.20 -2.47
C TYR A 257 16.65 16.11 -2.45
N ALA A 258 15.66 16.27 -1.58
CA ALA A 258 14.39 15.58 -1.68
C ALA A 258 13.28 16.61 -1.92
N ARG A 259 12.33 16.28 -2.78
CA ARG A 259 11.10 17.06 -2.91
C ARG A 259 10.36 17.05 -1.57
N THR A 260 9.67 18.13 -1.24
CA THR A 260 8.74 18.16 -0.10
C THR A 260 7.43 17.50 -0.51
N TRP A 261 6.87 16.71 0.39
CA TRP A 261 5.61 16.01 0.20
C TRP A 261 4.68 16.24 1.37
N ASP A 262 3.41 16.44 1.05
CA ASP A 262 2.37 16.55 2.05
C ASP A 262 1.87 15.13 2.37
N ILE A 263 2.43 14.53 3.41
CA ILE A 263 1.98 13.24 3.92
C ILE A 263 1.01 13.50 5.06
N ASP A 264 -0.19 12.93 4.97
CA ASP A 264 -1.23 13.05 5.99
C ASP A 264 -0.94 12.13 7.20
N TRP A 265 0.02 12.55 8.02
CA TRP A 265 0.49 11.82 9.19
C TRP A 265 -0.59 11.63 10.25
N GLN A 266 -0.92 10.38 10.54
CA GLN A 266 -1.87 10.02 11.58
C GLN A 266 -1.14 9.83 12.91
N LEU A 267 -0.99 10.88 13.73
CA LEU A 267 -0.15 10.83 14.95
C LEU A 267 -0.93 10.60 16.26
N PHE A 268 -2.25 10.73 16.25
CA PHE A 268 -3.08 10.59 17.44
C PHE A 268 -3.20 9.13 17.90
N ARG A 269 -3.16 8.87 19.22
CA ARG A 269 -3.27 7.52 19.83
C ARG A 269 -2.32 6.50 19.19
N ILE A 270 -1.04 6.85 19.12
CA ILE A 270 0.04 5.96 18.72
C ILE A 270 0.87 5.58 19.95
N ARG A 271 1.29 4.31 20.01
CA ARG A 271 2.25 3.86 21.04
C ARG A 271 3.58 4.56 20.82
N PRO A 272 4.26 5.12 21.84
CA PRO A 272 5.50 5.89 21.65
C PRO A 272 6.55 5.20 20.77
N ASN A 273 6.78 3.90 20.98
CA ASN A 273 7.75 3.13 20.19
C ASN A 273 7.34 2.94 18.72
N SER A 274 6.07 3.12 18.37
CA SER A 274 5.52 3.01 17.02
C SER A 274 5.40 4.36 16.31
N HIS A 275 5.86 5.45 16.94
CA HIS A 275 5.77 6.77 16.35
C HIS A 275 6.65 6.86 15.09
N PRO A 276 6.14 7.37 13.95
CA PRO A 276 6.86 7.39 12.67
C PRO A 276 8.25 8.03 12.76
N ILE A 277 8.41 9.08 13.57
CA ILE A 277 9.70 9.76 13.73
C ILE A 277 10.83 8.84 14.21
N TYR A 278 10.57 7.99 15.21
CA TYR A 278 11.57 7.04 15.70
C TYR A 278 11.81 5.93 14.68
N ARG A 279 10.78 5.54 13.93
CA ARG A 279 10.91 4.54 12.85
C ARG A 279 11.79 5.03 11.71
N LEU A 280 11.66 6.30 11.33
CA LEU A 280 12.50 6.90 10.31
C LEU A 280 13.96 7.04 10.77
N LEU A 281 14.20 7.37 12.04
CA LEU A 281 15.55 7.35 12.61
C LEU A 281 16.16 5.93 12.54
N THR A 282 15.39 4.91 12.93
CA THR A 282 15.83 3.51 12.84
C THR A 282 16.08 3.08 11.40
N MET A 283 15.20 3.45 10.46
CA MET A 283 15.36 3.10 9.06
C MET A 283 16.62 3.74 8.46
N ALA A 284 16.90 5.01 8.77
CA ALA A 284 18.09 5.68 8.28
C ALA A 284 19.38 5.00 8.77
N ASN A 285 19.42 4.59 10.05
CA ASN A 285 20.53 3.80 10.58
C ASN A 285 20.67 2.43 9.88
N LEU A 286 19.55 1.72 9.66
CA LEU A 286 19.56 0.44 8.96
C LEU A 286 20.11 0.58 7.53
N LEU A 287 19.67 1.59 6.79
CA LEU A 287 20.16 1.86 5.42
C LEU A 287 21.64 2.21 5.41
N ASN A 288 22.11 3.01 6.37
CA ASN A 288 23.52 3.32 6.50
C ASN A 288 24.37 2.08 6.83
N LYS A 289 23.88 1.22 7.73
CA LYS A 289 24.55 -0.04 8.11
C LYS A 289 24.62 -1.05 6.96
N THR A 290 23.65 -1.01 6.05
CA THR A 290 23.52 -1.97 4.95
C THR A 290 24.04 -1.45 3.60
N GLN A 291 24.57 -0.22 3.57
CA GLN A 291 24.92 0.47 2.33
C GLN A 291 25.89 -0.30 1.43
N ASP A 292 26.89 -0.98 2.00
CA ASP A 292 27.95 -1.63 1.23
C ASP A 292 27.49 -2.92 0.53
N GLN A 293 26.49 -3.61 1.10
CA GLN A 293 26.08 -4.96 0.65
C GLN A 293 24.66 -5.02 0.07
N GLY A 294 23.83 -4.00 0.32
CA GLY A 294 22.41 -3.99 -0.01
C GLY A 294 21.53 -4.61 1.10
N LEU A 295 20.24 -4.26 1.09
CA LEU A 295 19.28 -4.69 2.12
C LEU A 295 19.04 -6.20 2.05
N LEU A 296 18.71 -6.71 0.87
CA LEU A 296 18.34 -8.11 0.67
C LEU A 296 19.47 -9.03 1.10
N ASN A 297 20.68 -8.82 0.58
CA ASN A 297 21.83 -9.65 0.92
C ASN A 297 22.14 -9.60 2.42
N TYR A 298 22.09 -8.41 3.03
CA TYR A 298 22.30 -8.27 4.48
C TYR A 298 21.35 -9.14 5.31
N PHE A 299 20.07 -9.21 4.91
CA PHE A 299 19.06 -10.04 5.58
C PHE A 299 19.21 -11.53 5.23
N LEU A 300 19.42 -11.87 3.97
CA LEU A 300 19.60 -13.27 3.54
C LEU A 300 20.77 -13.92 4.24
N GLU A 301 21.92 -13.22 4.30
CA GLU A 301 23.11 -13.72 4.99
C GLU A 301 22.88 -14.00 6.47
N ARG A 302 21.87 -13.41 7.12
CA ARG A 302 21.59 -13.56 8.57
C ARG A 302 20.42 -14.48 8.86
N VAL A 303 19.46 -14.57 7.94
CA VAL A 303 18.28 -15.44 8.07
C VAL A 303 18.58 -16.84 7.55
N ASP A 304 19.43 -16.97 6.53
CA ASP A 304 19.71 -18.28 5.91
C ASP A 304 20.78 -19.10 6.66
N ILE A 305 21.37 -18.54 7.73
CA ILE A 305 22.45 -19.19 8.51
C ILE A 305 21.97 -20.47 9.20
N GLU A 306 20.68 -20.61 9.55
CA GLU A 306 20.24 -21.75 10.38
C GLU A 306 18.79 -22.18 10.16
N ARG A 307 18.53 -22.83 9.01
CA ARG A 307 17.21 -23.42 8.72
C ARG A 307 16.81 -24.55 9.68
N SER A 308 17.75 -25.12 10.44
CA SER A 308 17.51 -26.26 11.34
C SER A 308 17.07 -25.87 12.74
N ASP A 309 17.28 -24.62 13.20
CA ASP A 309 16.86 -24.14 14.52
C ASP A 309 16.12 -22.80 14.40
N SER A 310 14.79 -22.87 14.46
CA SER A 310 13.91 -21.71 14.34
C SER A 310 14.08 -20.69 15.48
N LYS A 311 14.49 -21.11 16.68
CA LYS A 311 14.71 -20.18 17.80
C LYS A 311 15.99 -19.40 17.60
N LYS A 312 17.07 -20.07 17.16
CA LYS A 312 18.34 -19.41 16.90
C LYS A 312 18.23 -18.48 15.69
N ALA A 313 17.58 -18.91 14.61
CA ALA A 313 17.27 -18.05 13.47
C ALA A 313 16.47 -16.80 13.88
N PHE A 314 15.44 -16.94 14.73
CA PHE A 314 14.69 -15.80 15.25
C PHE A 314 15.53 -14.87 16.13
N SER A 315 16.43 -15.43 16.97
CA SER A 315 17.35 -14.66 17.81
C SER A 315 18.29 -13.81 16.96
N GLU A 316 18.99 -14.41 15.99
CA GLU A 316 19.89 -13.72 15.05
C GLU A 316 19.16 -12.62 14.27
N PHE A 317 17.97 -12.95 13.73
CA PHE A 317 17.13 -11.95 13.06
C PHE A 317 16.77 -10.79 13.98
N SER A 318 16.44 -11.06 15.25
CA SER A 318 16.11 -10.02 16.22
C SER A 318 17.32 -9.14 16.57
N HIS A 319 18.54 -9.66 16.51
CA HIS A 319 19.76 -8.91 16.76
C HIS A 319 20.08 -7.88 15.65
N ILE A 320 19.55 -8.05 14.45
CA ILE A 320 19.66 -7.04 13.37
C ILE A 320 19.18 -5.66 13.83
N PHE A 321 18.14 -5.64 14.67
CA PHE A 321 17.45 -4.43 15.10
C PHE A 321 17.85 -3.97 16.50
N LYS A 322 18.82 -4.64 17.15
CA LYS A 322 19.38 -4.23 18.44
C LYS A 322 20.66 -3.45 18.19
N GLU A 323 20.57 -2.13 18.29
CA GLU A 323 21.71 -1.23 18.51
C GLU A 323 21.40 -0.33 19.71
#